data_AF-A0A812IQ19-F1
#
_entry.id   AF-A0A812IQ19-F1
#
_cell.length_a   1.000
_cell.length_b   1.000
_cell.length_c   1.000
_cell.angle_alpha   90.00
_cell.angle_beta   90.00
_cell.angle_gamma   90.00
#
_symmetry.space_group_name_H-M   'P 1'
#
loop_
_entity.id
_entity.type
_entity.pdbx_description
1 polymer ?
#
loop_
_entity_poly.entity_id
_entity_poly.type
_entity_poly.pdbx_seq_one_letter_code
_entity_poly.pdbx_strand_id
1 'polypeptide(L)'
;MASIDFPESSSEQFQDGLAGIDFAMWKLAEAIGPFQDEIGFRCCGRSVGFLHQASDPDLEEAELTDQEASDWSAIFTSRKILIMVCLGPGKGTLEMQPYDDEANVSEITTVPGLVVVLRTDQLSFKFFCRGREATHVATSFMLQNDILRMHRNKLEAHLTPPAQELDQWIDQRLREIKEMEPEEPTEDWTTKGDVPRNFIHAANRTWFKRQTTVCKGAAARLPVTWEPEVFFLGLTAGCDTVIEVPIMRWEHDTVYDPSPDAWKKDPPMTNCKHASFVDGVDLFDNKLFGLSLAETKGMDPGQRLVLEVTYDALYRSGMRKNTLINSTCGMYVGTSMSEWNSAEKAADVGIFGATGGAPSITAGRLSFCLGCKGASLAIDTEAASGLSACFWAAEAVEKKGAGHIQELSCGIGVHLCLAKAWWPAHTAAGFLCPGGRSFTFDASAQGHVRSEGVGTVVFRCQEKMDGQEEKDDQSVGTIVGGATQNSGKSAGMTAPSGPAEQAVLVEACRKSGITTLDVDVVECHGSGRFIADAIEAASCGRALRDGADSNEEEMCGNPAQGNARAQLCGCAQDRRLDGSVGVATR
;
A
#
# COMPACT_ATOMS: atom_id res chain seq x y z
N MET A 1 13.33 -45.63 7.46
CA MET A 1 12.34 -46.06 6.44
C MET A 1 11.09 -46.51 7.16
N ALA A 2 10.01 -45.74 7.09
CA ALA A 2 8.68 -46.25 7.39
C ALA A 2 8.08 -46.76 6.08
N SER A 3 7.54 -47.98 6.03
CA SER A 3 6.78 -48.45 4.87
C SER A 3 5.36 -47.93 4.99
N ILE A 4 4.96 -47.08 4.05
CA ILE A 4 3.57 -46.62 3.92
C ILE A 4 2.91 -47.54 2.91
N ASP A 5 1.95 -48.35 3.36
CA ASP A 5 1.13 -49.17 2.47
C ASP A 5 0.10 -48.27 1.79
N PHE A 6 0.26 -48.05 0.49
CA PHE A 6 -0.70 -47.31 -0.31
C PHE A 6 -1.95 -48.18 -0.56
N PRO A 7 -3.17 -47.62 -0.46
CA PRO A 7 -4.38 -48.36 -0.77
C PRO A 7 -4.39 -48.81 -2.25
N GLU A 8 -4.73 -50.08 -2.50
CA GLU A 8 -4.92 -50.62 -3.84
C GLU A 8 -6.02 -49.81 -4.55
N SER A 9 -5.67 -49.09 -5.63
CA SER A 9 -6.64 -48.36 -6.43
C SER A 9 -7.30 -49.29 -7.44
N SER A 10 -8.63 -49.28 -7.44
CA SER A 10 -9.46 -49.88 -8.48
C SER A 10 -9.07 -49.33 -9.85
N SER A 11 -8.81 -50.23 -10.78
CA SER A 11 -8.23 -50.00 -12.11
C SER A 11 -9.15 -49.31 -13.13
N GLU A 12 -9.87 -48.25 -12.76
CA GLU A 12 -10.72 -47.52 -13.71
C GLU A 12 -10.44 -46.01 -13.70
N GLN A 13 -10.07 -45.52 -14.89
CA GLN A 13 -9.92 -44.12 -15.34
C GLN A 13 -8.60 -43.40 -15.01
N PHE A 14 -7.48 -43.86 -15.58
CA PHE A 14 -6.34 -42.98 -15.84
C PHE A 14 -6.46 -42.43 -17.27
N GLN A 15 -6.64 -41.12 -17.42
CA GLN A 15 -6.50 -40.47 -18.73
C GLN A 15 -5.01 -40.54 -19.16
N ASP A 16 -4.76 -41.06 -20.36
CA ASP A 16 -3.44 -41.38 -20.89
C ASP A 16 -2.49 -40.15 -20.93
N GLY A 17 -1.31 -40.25 -20.29
CA GLY A 17 -0.21 -39.28 -20.41
C GLY A 17 0.19 -38.57 -19.11
N LEU A 18 0.80 -37.38 -19.24
CA LEU A 18 1.34 -36.59 -18.11
C LEU A 18 0.26 -36.16 -17.09
N ALA A 19 -0.99 -35.96 -17.53
CA ALA A 19 -2.10 -35.63 -16.64
C ALA A 19 -2.39 -36.76 -15.62
N GLY A 20 -2.30 -38.02 -16.06
CA GLY A 20 -2.45 -39.18 -15.18
C GLY A 20 -1.32 -39.27 -14.14
N ILE A 21 -0.09 -38.92 -14.53
CA ILE A 21 1.07 -38.87 -13.63
C ILE A 21 0.89 -37.76 -12.59
N ASP A 22 0.46 -36.57 -12.99
CA ASP A 22 0.22 -35.47 -12.05
C ASP A 22 -0.91 -35.80 -11.05
N PHE A 23 -1.98 -36.44 -11.53
CA PHE A 23 -3.05 -36.94 -10.66
C PHE A 23 -2.55 -37.99 -9.66
N ALA A 24 -1.67 -38.90 -10.08
CA ALA A 24 -1.05 -39.88 -9.19
C ALA A 24 -0.18 -39.19 -8.12
N MET A 25 0.62 -38.19 -8.48
CA MET A 25 1.39 -37.39 -7.52
C MET A 25 0.48 -36.65 -6.52
N TRP A 26 -0.66 -36.14 -6.97
CA TRP A 26 -1.66 -35.54 -6.08
C TRP A 26 -2.22 -36.57 -5.08
N LYS A 27 -2.56 -37.79 -5.53
CA LYS A 27 -3.01 -38.87 -4.65
C LYS A 27 -1.96 -39.31 -3.64
N LEU A 28 -0.69 -39.37 -4.03
CA LEU A 28 0.41 -39.64 -3.12
C LEU A 28 0.54 -38.55 -2.04
N ALA A 29 0.42 -37.28 -2.42
CA ALA A 29 0.42 -36.17 -1.47
C ALA A 29 -0.76 -36.23 -0.49
N GLU A 30 -1.96 -36.60 -0.96
CA GLU A 30 -3.15 -36.82 -0.13
C GLU A 30 -2.91 -37.93 0.91
N ALA A 31 -2.28 -39.03 0.51
CA ALA A 31 -1.96 -40.16 1.38
C ALA A 31 -0.95 -39.83 2.49
N ILE A 32 -0.08 -38.83 2.29
CA ILE A 32 0.87 -38.35 3.31
C ILE A 32 0.16 -37.45 4.35
N GLY A 33 -0.96 -36.83 3.98
CA GLY A 33 -1.73 -35.89 4.81
C GLY A 33 -1.94 -36.32 6.27
N PRO A 34 -2.42 -37.55 6.54
CA PRO A 34 -2.65 -38.03 7.91
C PRO A 34 -1.39 -38.14 8.79
N PHE A 35 -0.19 -38.19 8.19
CA PHE A 35 1.07 -38.41 8.89
C PHE A 35 1.87 -37.12 9.14
N GLN A 36 1.33 -35.95 8.76
CA GLN A 36 2.05 -34.67 8.83
C GLN A 36 2.54 -34.32 10.25
N ASP A 37 1.74 -34.61 11.28
CA ASP A 37 2.13 -34.37 12.68
C ASP A 37 3.32 -35.24 13.11
N GLU A 38 3.40 -36.48 12.62
CA GLU A 38 4.53 -37.40 12.88
C GLU A 38 5.79 -37.00 12.11
N ILE A 39 5.61 -36.44 10.91
CA ILE A 39 6.70 -35.94 10.06
C ILE A 39 7.28 -34.62 10.61
N GLY A 40 6.48 -33.88 11.40
CA GLY A 40 6.94 -32.70 12.15
C GLY A 40 6.69 -31.35 11.47
N PHE A 41 5.87 -31.30 10.43
CA PHE A 41 5.43 -30.05 9.80
C PHE A 41 4.09 -30.24 9.09
N ARG A 42 3.36 -29.14 8.93
CA ARG A 42 2.08 -29.13 8.22
C ARG A 42 2.26 -28.62 6.79
N CYS A 43 2.10 -29.49 5.80
CA CYS A 43 2.02 -29.07 4.41
C CYS A 43 0.62 -28.55 4.11
N CYS A 44 0.55 -27.37 3.50
CA CYS A 44 -0.70 -26.70 3.17
C CYS A 44 -0.88 -26.43 1.67
N GLY A 45 0.02 -26.94 0.83
CA GLY A 45 -0.10 -26.89 -0.62
C GLY A 45 0.84 -27.88 -1.33
N ARG A 46 0.67 -27.98 -2.65
CA ARG A 46 1.54 -28.73 -3.57
C ARG A 46 1.94 -27.81 -4.72
N SER A 47 3.18 -27.91 -5.19
CA SER A 47 3.59 -27.27 -6.45
C SER A 47 2.85 -27.90 -7.64
N VAL A 48 2.88 -27.22 -8.79
CA VAL A 48 2.59 -27.89 -10.06
C VAL A 48 3.54 -29.06 -10.29
N GLY A 49 3.13 -30.02 -11.12
CA GLY A 49 4.02 -31.09 -11.59
C GLY A 49 5.04 -30.53 -12.56
N PHE A 50 6.32 -30.83 -12.34
CA PHE A 50 7.41 -30.48 -13.24
C PHE A 50 7.91 -31.73 -13.96
N LEU A 51 8.33 -31.57 -15.20
CA LEU A 51 9.01 -32.61 -15.95
C LEU A 51 10.48 -32.21 -16.13
N HIS A 52 11.38 -33.03 -15.61
CA HIS A 52 12.82 -32.79 -15.71
C HIS A 52 13.48 -33.89 -16.53
N GLN A 53 14.47 -33.50 -17.33
CA GLN A 53 15.44 -34.42 -17.90
C GLN A 53 16.58 -34.61 -16.90
N ALA A 54 17.07 -35.84 -16.74
CA ALA A 54 18.23 -36.15 -15.92
C ALA A 54 19.44 -35.36 -16.40
N SER A 55 20.22 -34.80 -15.47
CA SER A 55 21.48 -34.13 -15.81
C SER A 55 22.55 -35.16 -16.21
N ASP A 56 23.50 -34.70 -17.01
CA ASP A 56 24.76 -35.42 -17.25
C ASP A 56 25.75 -35.01 -16.14
N PRO A 57 26.29 -35.96 -15.35
CA PRO A 57 27.19 -35.64 -14.25
C PRO A 57 28.52 -35.02 -14.70
N ASP A 58 28.87 -35.14 -15.98
CA ASP A 58 30.10 -34.58 -16.54
C ASP A 58 29.91 -33.16 -17.12
N LEU A 59 28.68 -32.61 -17.11
CA LEU A 59 28.43 -31.22 -17.51
C LEU A 59 28.82 -30.25 -16.39
N GLU A 60 29.46 -29.13 -16.76
CA GLU A 60 29.70 -28.03 -15.84
C GLU A 60 28.36 -27.46 -15.33
N GLU A 61 28.27 -27.22 -14.02
CA GLU A 61 27.12 -26.57 -13.41
C GLU A 61 27.00 -25.14 -13.96
N ALA A 62 25.88 -24.84 -14.61
CA ALA A 62 25.62 -23.50 -15.12
C ALA A 62 25.43 -22.50 -13.96
N GLU A 63 25.85 -21.25 -14.16
CA GLU A 63 25.58 -20.19 -13.20
C GLU A 63 24.06 -19.94 -13.08
N LEU A 64 23.59 -19.76 -11.85
CA LEU A 64 22.21 -19.42 -11.57
C LEU A 64 21.85 -18.06 -12.18
N THR A 65 20.83 -18.04 -13.03
CA THR A 65 20.34 -16.80 -13.62
C THR A 65 19.32 -16.10 -12.70
N ASP A 66 19.15 -14.78 -12.88
CA ASP A 66 18.14 -14.00 -12.17
C ASP A 66 16.72 -14.57 -12.39
N GLN A 67 16.43 -15.07 -13.61
CA GLN A 67 15.14 -15.66 -13.96
C GLN A 67 14.91 -16.99 -13.24
N GLU A 68 15.91 -17.87 -13.18
CA GLU A 68 15.80 -19.13 -12.45
C GLU A 68 15.63 -18.90 -10.96
N ALA A 69 16.39 -17.97 -10.36
CA ALA A 69 16.23 -17.60 -8.96
C ALA A 69 14.80 -17.09 -8.67
N SER A 70 14.26 -16.25 -9.56
CA SER A 70 12.88 -15.80 -9.52
C SER A 70 11.88 -16.96 -9.49
N ASP A 71 11.98 -17.86 -10.48
CA ASP A 71 11.01 -18.93 -10.69
C ASP A 71 11.02 -19.96 -9.56
N TRP A 72 12.19 -20.21 -8.98
CA TRP A 72 12.38 -21.28 -8.00
C TRP A 72 12.33 -20.82 -6.54
N SER A 73 12.58 -19.54 -6.23
CA SER A 73 12.69 -19.02 -4.85
C SER A 73 11.53 -19.44 -3.95
N ALA A 74 10.28 -19.18 -4.36
CA ALA A 74 9.09 -19.48 -3.57
C ALA A 74 8.96 -20.98 -3.23
N ILE A 75 9.31 -21.85 -4.19
CA ILE A 75 9.26 -23.30 -4.03
C ILE A 75 10.39 -23.76 -3.11
N PHE A 76 11.62 -23.29 -3.33
CA PHE A 76 12.79 -23.69 -2.53
C PHE A 76 12.67 -23.27 -1.06
N THR A 77 12.11 -22.09 -0.81
CA THR A 77 11.85 -21.59 0.56
C THR A 77 10.84 -22.48 1.29
N SER A 78 9.78 -22.93 0.61
CA SER A 78 8.64 -23.61 1.25
C SER A 78 8.60 -25.13 1.10
N ARG A 79 9.43 -25.74 0.24
CA ARG A 79 9.43 -27.19 0.03
C ARG A 79 9.89 -27.95 1.26
N LYS A 80 9.16 -29.02 1.58
CA LYS A 80 9.52 -29.96 2.64
C LYS A 80 9.62 -31.41 2.15
N ILE A 81 8.74 -31.79 1.21
CA ILE A 81 8.72 -33.13 0.64
C ILE A 81 8.75 -33.03 -0.88
N LEU A 82 9.59 -33.85 -1.51
CA LEU A 82 9.60 -34.10 -2.95
C LEU A 82 8.92 -35.44 -3.22
N ILE A 83 7.97 -35.43 -4.15
CA ILE A 83 7.43 -36.63 -4.79
C ILE A 83 8.04 -36.69 -6.18
N MET A 84 8.73 -37.79 -6.50
CA MET A 84 9.39 -38.00 -7.79
C MET A 84 8.90 -39.30 -8.42
N VAL A 85 8.55 -39.27 -9.70
CA VAL A 85 8.16 -40.42 -10.51
C VAL A 85 9.13 -40.56 -11.68
N CYS A 86 9.86 -41.67 -11.74
CA CYS A 86 10.82 -41.93 -12.82
C CYS A 86 10.11 -42.45 -14.08
N LEU A 87 10.33 -41.82 -15.24
CA LEU A 87 9.58 -42.10 -16.47
C LEU A 87 10.36 -42.91 -17.52
N GLY A 88 11.70 -42.85 -17.52
CA GLY A 88 12.55 -43.58 -18.48
C GLY A 88 12.91 -42.77 -19.74
N PRO A 89 13.34 -43.43 -20.83
CA PRO A 89 13.43 -44.89 -21.02
C PRO A 89 14.62 -45.57 -20.30
N GLY A 90 15.65 -44.81 -19.92
CA GLY A 90 16.85 -45.33 -19.28
C GLY A 90 16.74 -45.48 -17.75
N LYS A 91 17.85 -45.89 -17.12
CA LYS A 91 18.04 -45.89 -15.67
C LYS A 91 18.78 -44.61 -15.27
N GLY A 92 18.34 -43.96 -14.19
CA GLY A 92 19.07 -42.86 -13.57
C GLY A 92 19.72 -43.29 -12.26
N THR A 93 20.42 -42.35 -11.63
CA THR A 93 20.95 -42.45 -10.28
C THR A 93 20.42 -41.28 -9.47
N LEU A 94 19.83 -41.58 -8.31
CA LEU A 94 19.47 -40.59 -7.29
C LEU A 94 20.49 -40.69 -6.15
N GLU A 95 21.30 -39.65 -6.00
CA GLU A 95 22.16 -39.42 -4.84
C GLU A 95 21.40 -38.62 -3.79
N MET A 96 21.56 -38.99 -2.52
CA MET A 96 20.98 -38.29 -1.37
C MET A 96 21.98 -38.22 -0.23
N GLN A 97 22.04 -37.08 0.45
CA GLN A 97 22.92 -36.88 1.60
C GLN A 97 22.23 -35.98 2.63
N PRO A 98 22.31 -36.27 3.94
CA PRO A 98 21.96 -35.28 4.96
C PRO A 98 22.69 -33.95 4.74
N TYR A 99 22.09 -32.83 5.18
CA TYR A 99 22.77 -31.54 5.23
C TYR A 99 23.82 -31.50 6.35
N ASP A 100 24.80 -32.38 6.25
CA ASP A 100 25.94 -32.59 7.12
C ASP A 100 27.09 -33.10 6.25
N ASP A 101 28.14 -32.29 6.11
CA ASP A 101 29.25 -32.56 5.20
C ASP A 101 30.02 -33.84 5.57
N GLU A 102 29.88 -34.33 6.81
CA GLU A 102 30.49 -35.59 7.26
C GLU A 102 29.60 -36.82 6.97
N ALA A 103 28.36 -36.63 6.53
CA ALA A 103 27.43 -37.72 6.28
C ALA A 103 27.74 -38.45 4.96
N ASN A 104 27.58 -39.78 4.96
CA ASN A 104 27.79 -40.60 3.76
C ASN A 104 26.69 -40.36 2.71
N VAL A 105 27.09 -40.25 1.44
CA VAL A 105 26.18 -40.22 0.29
C VAL A 105 25.52 -41.59 0.12
N SER A 106 24.20 -41.59 -0.06
CA SER A 106 23.41 -42.79 -0.39
C SER A 106 22.95 -42.72 -1.84
N GLU A 107 23.24 -43.76 -2.61
CA GLU A 107 22.88 -43.86 -4.03
C GLU A 107 21.78 -44.90 -4.25
N ILE A 108 20.79 -44.55 -5.08
CA ILE A 108 19.75 -45.48 -5.55
C ILE A 108 19.69 -45.44 -7.08
N THR A 109 19.79 -46.62 -7.70
CA THR A 109 19.51 -46.76 -9.14
C THR A 109 18.01 -46.65 -9.39
N THR A 110 17.61 -45.70 -10.23
CA THR A 110 16.20 -45.50 -10.58
C THR A 110 15.82 -46.28 -11.85
N VAL A 111 14.58 -46.74 -11.91
CA VAL A 111 14.00 -47.45 -13.05
C VAL A 111 12.65 -46.81 -13.41
N PRO A 112 12.19 -46.90 -14.67
CA PRO A 112 10.88 -46.41 -15.06
C PRO A 112 9.77 -46.99 -14.17
N GLY A 113 8.87 -46.13 -13.69
CA GLY A 113 7.80 -46.46 -12.74
C GLY A 113 8.19 -46.37 -11.26
N LEU A 114 9.48 -46.18 -10.92
CA LEU A 114 9.88 -45.97 -9.53
C LEU A 114 9.32 -44.64 -8.99
N VAL A 115 8.69 -44.71 -7.82
CA VAL A 115 8.22 -43.55 -7.06
C VAL A 115 9.12 -43.34 -5.86
N VAL A 116 9.59 -42.11 -5.67
CA VAL A 116 10.41 -41.71 -4.53
C VAL A 116 9.71 -40.57 -3.78
N VAL A 117 9.63 -40.70 -2.46
CA VAL A 117 9.16 -39.64 -1.56
C VAL A 117 10.33 -39.26 -0.64
N LEU A 118 10.77 -38.02 -0.72
CA LEU A 118 12.00 -37.54 -0.09
C LEU A 118 11.74 -36.31 0.79
N ARG A 119 12.34 -36.24 1.97
CA ARG A 119 12.38 -35.03 2.80
C ARG A 119 13.49 -34.08 2.35
N THR A 120 13.11 -33.09 1.54
CA THR A 120 14.05 -32.10 0.97
C THR A 120 14.56 -31.10 2.00
N ASP A 121 14.01 -31.11 3.20
CA ASP A 121 14.44 -30.27 4.30
C ASP A 121 15.47 -30.94 5.23
N GLN A 122 15.74 -32.23 5.00
CA GLN A 122 16.74 -33.02 5.74
C GLN A 122 17.84 -33.53 4.83
N LEU A 123 17.52 -33.76 3.55
CA LEU A 123 18.41 -34.39 2.58
C LEU A 123 18.60 -33.46 1.37
N SER A 124 19.87 -33.21 1.03
CA SER A 124 20.26 -32.80 -0.31
C SER A 124 20.09 -33.98 -1.27
N PHE A 125 19.87 -33.71 -2.55
CA PHE A 125 19.74 -34.75 -3.56
C PHE A 125 20.25 -34.29 -4.93
N LYS A 126 20.76 -35.23 -5.73
CA LYS A 126 21.12 -35.04 -7.13
C LYS A 126 20.56 -36.19 -7.97
N PHE A 127 19.98 -35.88 -9.12
CA PHE A 127 19.45 -36.88 -10.04
C PHE A 127 20.10 -36.74 -11.41
N PHE A 128 20.84 -37.77 -11.83
CA PHE A 128 21.62 -37.77 -13.08
C PHE A 128 21.55 -39.12 -13.78
N CYS A 129 22.05 -39.17 -15.03
CA CYS A 129 22.14 -40.41 -15.80
C CYS A 129 23.53 -40.56 -16.42
N ARG A 130 24.21 -41.68 -16.15
CA ARG A 130 25.48 -42.05 -16.80
C ARG A 130 25.19 -42.86 -18.06
N GLY A 131 24.82 -42.21 -19.15
CA GLY A 131 24.49 -42.89 -20.42
C GLY A 131 23.96 -41.98 -21.52
N ARG A 132 23.89 -42.51 -22.76
CA ARG A 132 23.42 -41.76 -23.94
C ARG A 132 21.91 -41.57 -24.02
N GLU A 133 21.13 -42.30 -23.23
CA GLU A 133 19.67 -42.21 -23.23
C GLU A 133 19.19 -41.21 -22.17
N ALA A 134 18.63 -40.09 -22.63
CA ALA A 134 18.00 -39.10 -21.77
C ALA A 134 16.85 -39.72 -20.97
N THR A 135 16.96 -39.73 -19.64
CA THR A 135 15.91 -40.24 -18.74
C THR A 135 15.15 -39.07 -18.14
N HIS A 136 13.83 -39.21 -17.99
CA HIS A 136 12.98 -38.14 -17.45
C HIS A 136 12.40 -38.50 -16.08
N VAL A 137 12.14 -37.48 -15.27
CA VAL A 137 11.42 -37.58 -13.99
C VAL A 137 10.32 -36.54 -13.93
N ALA A 138 9.15 -36.94 -13.44
CA ALA A 138 8.12 -36.00 -13.01
C ALA A 138 8.30 -35.73 -11.52
N THR A 139 8.29 -34.46 -11.10
CA THR A 139 8.44 -34.07 -9.70
C THR A 139 7.29 -33.17 -9.25
N SER A 140 7.03 -33.20 -7.94
CA SER A 140 6.12 -32.26 -7.31
C SER A 140 6.50 -32.10 -5.84
N PHE A 141 6.41 -30.87 -5.33
CA PHE A 141 6.81 -30.54 -3.96
C PHE A 141 5.59 -30.32 -3.08
N MET A 142 5.58 -30.88 -1.87
CA MET A 142 4.66 -30.46 -0.82
C MET A 142 5.27 -29.26 -0.08
N LEU A 143 4.44 -28.22 0.09
CA LEU A 143 4.87 -26.90 0.53
C LEU A 143 4.30 -26.55 1.90
N GLN A 144 5.13 -25.91 2.73
CA GLN A 144 4.75 -25.32 4.00
C GLN A 144 4.63 -23.79 3.82
N ASN A 145 3.45 -23.30 3.42
CA ASN A 145 3.25 -21.88 3.05
C ASN A 145 3.09 -20.92 4.24
N ASP A 146 2.89 -21.41 5.46
CA ASP A 146 2.80 -20.59 6.67
C ASP A 146 4.09 -19.83 6.96
N ILE A 147 5.24 -20.37 6.56
CA ILE A 147 6.54 -19.69 6.72
C ILE A 147 6.63 -18.42 5.87
N LEU A 148 5.93 -18.34 4.73
CA LEU A 148 5.96 -17.16 3.83
C LEU A 148 5.30 -15.92 4.45
N ARG A 149 4.56 -16.09 5.55
CA ARG A 149 3.97 -14.99 6.33
C ARG A 149 4.83 -14.57 7.53
N MET A 150 5.91 -15.29 7.80
CA MET A 150 6.78 -14.98 8.92
C MET A 150 7.61 -13.74 8.63
N HIS A 151 7.87 -12.98 9.68
CA HIS A 151 8.84 -11.90 9.63
C HIS A 151 10.24 -12.47 9.31
N ARG A 152 11.04 -11.74 8.52
CA ARG A 152 12.35 -12.19 8.03
C ARG A 152 13.26 -12.77 9.12
N ASN A 153 13.35 -12.10 10.27
CA ASN A 153 14.14 -12.54 11.43
C ASN A 153 13.73 -13.92 11.99
N LYS A 154 12.50 -14.37 11.73
CA LYS A 154 12.02 -15.71 12.11
C LYS A 154 12.11 -16.69 10.96
N LEU A 155 12.04 -16.21 9.72
CA LEU A 155 12.07 -17.03 8.51
C LEU A 155 13.37 -17.83 8.38
N GLU A 156 14.52 -17.22 8.67
CA GLU A 156 15.85 -17.82 8.48
C GLU A 156 16.01 -19.17 9.20
N ALA A 157 15.42 -19.30 10.40
CA ALA A 157 15.44 -20.54 11.19
C ALA A 157 14.61 -21.68 10.58
N HIS A 158 13.75 -21.40 9.59
CA HIS A 158 12.89 -22.37 8.92
C HIS A 158 13.36 -22.72 7.50
N LEU A 159 14.34 -21.99 6.96
CA LEU A 159 14.92 -22.22 5.64
C LEU A 159 15.81 -23.46 5.65
N THR A 160 15.80 -24.19 4.54
CA THR A 160 16.77 -25.27 4.29
C THR A 160 18.12 -24.64 3.90
N PRO A 161 19.27 -25.33 4.06
CA PRO A 161 20.56 -24.76 3.68
C PRO A 161 20.62 -24.24 2.22
N PRO A 162 20.08 -24.95 1.20
CA PRO A 162 20.01 -24.40 -0.15
C PRO A 162 19.11 -23.17 -0.28
N ALA A 163 18.05 -23.08 0.53
CA ALA A 163 17.19 -21.89 0.54
C ALA A 163 17.89 -20.70 1.22
N GLN A 164 18.76 -20.94 2.21
CA GLN A 164 19.58 -19.89 2.82
C GLN A 164 20.64 -19.38 1.84
N GLU A 165 21.31 -20.27 1.11
CA GLU A 165 22.26 -19.89 0.06
C GLU A 165 21.56 -19.09 -1.05
N LEU A 166 20.37 -19.53 -1.49
CA LEU A 166 19.59 -18.80 -2.47
C LEU A 166 19.14 -17.43 -1.96
N ASP A 167 18.70 -17.31 -0.70
CA ASP A 167 18.33 -16.01 -0.09
C ASP A 167 19.54 -15.06 -0.05
N GLN A 168 20.72 -15.55 0.34
CA GLN A 168 21.96 -14.78 0.36
C GLN A 168 22.39 -14.33 -1.04
N TRP A 169 22.30 -15.23 -2.02
CA TRP A 169 22.60 -14.92 -3.41
C TRP A 169 21.64 -13.84 -3.94
N ILE A 170 20.33 -14.01 -3.73
CA ILE A 170 19.32 -13.01 -4.13
C ILE A 170 19.63 -11.68 -3.46
N ASP A 171 19.88 -11.67 -2.14
CA ASP A 171 20.20 -10.46 -1.41
C ASP A 171 21.41 -9.74 -2.01
N GLN A 172 22.52 -10.45 -2.26
CA GLN A 172 23.71 -9.89 -2.89
C GLN A 172 23.39 -9.32 -4.27
N ARG A 173 22.68 -10.08 -5.09
CA ARG A 173 22.28 -9.70 -6.44
C ARG A 173 21.43 -8.43 -6.44
N LEU A 174 20.49 -8.29 -5.49
CA LEU A 174 19.70 -7.07 -5.31
C LEU A 174 20.57 -5.85 -4.96
N ARG A 175 21.66 -6.02 -4.20
CA ARG A 175 22.62 -4.93 -3.91
C ARG A 175 23.31 -4.47 -5.18
N GLU A 176 23.83 -5.42 -5.95
CA GLU A 176 24.53 -5.16 -7.23
C GLU A 176 23.59 -4.42 -8.20
N ILE A 177 22.35 -4.88 -8.33
CA ILE A 177 21.32 -4.21 -9.13
C ILE A 177 21.14 -2.76 -8.68
N LYS A 178 21.06 -2.53 -7.36
CA LYS A 178 20.87 -1.19 -6.83
C LYS A 178 22.12 -0.31 -6.96
N GLU A 179 23.31 -0.88 -7.05
CA GLU A 179 24.56 -0.15 -7.35
C GLU A 179 24.62 0.34 -8.81
N MET A 180 23.90 -0.30 -9.72
CA MET A 180 23.76 0.17 -11.10
C MET A 180 22.83 1.40 -11.24
N GLU A 181 22.03 1.73 -10.21
CA GLU A 181 21.14 2.89 -10.25
C GLU A 181 21.94 4.21 -10.33
N PRO A 182 21.67 5.08 -11.31
CA PRO A 182 22.33 6.37 -11.43
C PRO A 182 21.93 7.34 -10.30
N GLU A 183 22.83 8.24 -9.93
CA GLU A 183 22.59 9.24 -8.89
C GLU A 183 21.47 10.23 -9.24
N GLU A 184 21.29 10.57 -10.52
CA GLU A 184 20.21 11.44 -11.00
C GLU A 184 19.14 10.68 -11.81
N PRO A 185 17.84 10.93 -11.58
CA PRO A 185 16.74 10.32 -12.35
C PRO A 185 16.51 10.99 -13.70
N THR A 186 17.52 10.92 -14.56
CA THR A 186 17.44 11.47 -15.92
C THR A 186 17.02 10.41 -16.95
N GLU A 187 17.20 9.12 -16.67
CA GLU A 187 16.85 8.00 -17.54
C GLU A 187 16.19 6.85 -16.76
N ASP A 188 15.35 6.06 -17.44
CA ASP A 188 14.79 4.82 -16.88
C ASP A 188 15.87 3.73 -16.82
N TRP A 189 16.57 3.69 -15.69
CA TRP A 189 17.64 2.73 -15.43
C TRP A 189 17.15 1.29 -15.36
N THR A 190 15.86 1.06 -15.22
CA THR A 190 15.29 -0.29 -15.10
C THR A 190 15.27 -1.05 -16.43
N THR A 191 15.52 -0.35 -17.53
CA THR A 191 15.76 -0.92 -18.86
C THR A 191 17.24 -1.23 -19.14
N LYS A 192 18.15 -0.85 -18.22
CA LYS A 192 19.59 -1.10 -18.38
C LYS A 192 19.95 -2.47 -17.82
N GLY A 193 20.17 -3.41 -18.74
CA GLY A 193 20.57 -4.79 -18.44
C GLY A 193 19.40 -5.77 -18.53
N ASP A 194 19.70 -7.05 -18.74
CA ASP A 194 18.72 -8.14 -18.81
C ASP A 194 18.28 -8.59 -17.40
N VAL A 195 17.91 -7.64 -16.53
CA VAL A 195 17.48 -7.93 -15.15
C VAL A 195 15.96 -8.15 -15.11
N PRO A 196 15.47 -9.29 -14.58
CA PRO A 196 14.05 -9.52 -14.40
C PRO A 196 13.39 -8.43 -13.56
N ARG A 197 12.19 -8.02 -13.96
CA ARG A 197 11.50 -6.89 -13.33
C ARG A 197 11.17 -7.09 -11.86
N ASN A 198 10.86 -8.32 -11.45
CA ASN A 198 10.62 -8.64 -10.04
C ASN A 198 11.87 -8.44 -9.18
N PHE A 199 13.08 -8.63 -9.74
CA PHE A 199 14.33 -8.29 -9.05
C PHE A 199 14.48 -6.78 -8.89
N ILE A 200 14.16 -5.99 -9.92
CA ILE A 200 14.15 -4.52 -9.83
C ILE A 200 13.17 -4.05 -8.76
N HIS A 201 11.96 -4.61 -8.76
CA HIS A 201 10.93 -4.31 -7.76
C HIS A 201 11.38 -4.68 -6.34
N ALA A 202 11.95 -5.87 -6.15
CA ALA A 202 12.49 -6.31 -4.88
C ALA A 202 13.66 -5.45 -4.40
N ALA A 203 14.54 -5.02 -5.30
CA ALA A 203 15.65 -4.12 -5.01
C ALA A 203 15.14 -2.75 -4.58
N ASN A 204 14.14 -2.19 -5.29
CA ASN A 204 13.53 -0.91 -4.95
C ASN A 204 12.83 -0.94 -3.59
N ARG A 205 12.18 -2.06 -3.22
CA ARG A 205 11.56 -2.22 -1.90
C ARG A 205 12.55 -2.43 -0.77
N THR A 206 13.61 -3.17 -1.02
CA THR A 206 14.51 -3.65 0.04
C THR A 206 15.69 -2.70 0.27
N TRP A 207 16.15 -2.01 -0.78
CA TRP A 207 17.41 -1.24 -0.81
C TRP A 207 17.18 0.19 -1.36
N PHE A 208 16.11 0.87 -0.94
CA PHE A 208 15.79 2.18 -1.48
C PHE A 208 16.87 3.23 -1.14
N LYS A 209 17.45 3.89 -2.15
CA LYS A 209 18.60 4.80 -1.96
C LYS A 209 18.25 6.29 -1.83
N ARG A 210 17.03 6.71 -2.16
CA ARG A 210 16.68 8.14 -2.35
C ARG A 210 16.01 8.76 -1.13
N GLN A 211 15.03 9.65 -1.36
CA GLN A 211 14.32 10.38 -0.32
C GLN A 211 13.76 9.42 0.72
N THR A 212 14.32 9.50 1.93
CA THR A 212 13.97 8.62 3.03
C THR A 212 13.34 9.47 4.11
N THR A 213 12.23 10.11 3.76
CA THR A 213 11.44 10.83 4.74
C THR A 213 10.53 9.84 5.47
N VAL A 214 10.86 9.56 6.73
CA VAL A 214 10.11 8.63 7.58
C VAL A 214 8.95 9.33 8.28
N CYS A 215 7.80 8.66 8.31
CA CYS A 215 6.67 9.03 9.16
C CYS A 215 6.91 8.48 10.57
N LYS A 216 7.23 9.38 11.52
CA LYS A 216 7.52 9.05 12.93
C LYS A 216 6.28 9.02 13.82
N GLY A 217 5.16 9.56 13.35
CA GLY A 217 3.92 9.59 14.10
C GLY A 217 2.78 10.14 13.26
N ALA A 218 1.57 9.69 13.56
CA ALA A 218 0.36 10.19 12.95
C ALA A 218 -0.77 10.21 13.98
N ALA A 219 -1.68 11.17 13.82
CA ALA A 219 -2.94 11.20 14.55
C ALA A 219 -4.01 11.81 13.65
N ALA A 220 -5.26 11.43 13.89
CA ALA A 220 -6.39 11.98 13.16
C ALA A 220 -7.64 12.01 14.02
N ARG A 221 -8.52 12.96 13.74
CA ARG A 221 -9.93 12.94 14.12
C ARG A 221 -10.75 12.89 12.85
N LEU A 222 -11.45 11.78 12.69
CA LEU A 222 -12.23 11.44 11.52
C LEU A 222 -13.69 11.25 11.95
N PRO A 223 -14.64 11.11 11.02
CA PRO A 223 -16.04 10.97 11.40
C PRO A 223 -16.28 9.76 12.31
N VAL A 224 -17.31 9.86 13.15
CA VAL A 224 -17.83 8.79 14.04
C VAL A 224 -16.92 8.39 15.21
N THR A 225 -15.62 8.72 15.20
CA THR A 225 -14.69 8.32 16.27
C THR A 225 -13.60 9.35 16.56
N TRP A 226 -13.20 9.39 17.82
CA TRP A 226 -12.07 10.19 18.32
C TRP A 226 -10.74 9.42 18.24
N GLU A 227 -10.83 8.11 18.00
CA GLU A 227 -9.71 7.18 17.95
C GLU A 227 -9.47 6.74 16.50
N PRO A 228 -8.32 7.08 15.89
CA PRO A 228 -8.02 6.73 14.51
C PRO A 228 -7.99 5.21 14.29
N GLU A 229 -7.57 4.42 15.29
CA GLU A 229 -7.53 2.95 15.23
C GLU A 229 -8.91 2.34 14.99
N VAL A 230 -9.95 2.90 15.62
CA VAL A 230 -11.35 2.48 15.42
C VAL A 230 -11.83 2.82 14.01
N PHE A 231 -11.41 3.98 13.48
CA PHE A 231 -11.73 4.36 12.11
C PHE A 231 -11.12 3.39 11.11
N PHE A 232 -9.85 3.03 11.27
CA PHE A 232 -9.19 2.04 10.41
C PHE A 232 -9.85 0.67 10.47
N LEU A 233 -10.28 0.20 11.64
CA LEU A 233 -11.05 -1.03 11.75
C LEU A 233 -12.38 -0.93 10.99
N GLY A 234 -13.07 0.21 11.10
CA GLY A 234 -14.28 0.51 10.35
C GLY A 234 -14.05 0.51 8.83
N LEU A 235 -12.95 1.09 8.35
CA LEU A 235 -12.57 1.04 6.94
C LEU A 235 -12.38 -0.40 6.47
N THR A 236 -11.69 -1.25 7.24
CA THR A 236 -11.50 -2.66 6.87
C THR A 236 -12.80 -3.47 6.85
N ALA A 237 -13.82 -3.00 7.55
CA ALA A 237 -15.15 -3.60 7.60
C ALA A 237 -16.11 -3.00 6.55
N GLY A 238 -15.71 -1.94 5.83
CA GLY A 238 -16.56 -1.25 4.85
C GLY A 238 -17.69 -0.43 5.49
N CYS A 239 -17.46 0.16 6.66
CA CYS A 239 -18.51 0.90 7.38
C CYS A 239 -18.89 2.23 6.69
N ASP A 240 -20.20 2.47 6.55
CA ASP A 240 -20.75 3.77 6.12
C ASP A 240 -20.92 4.72 7.32
N THR A 241 -20.17 5.82 7.32
CA THR A 241 -20.19 6.86 8.37
C THR A 241 -21.13 8.04 8.04
N VAL A 242 -21.76 8.05 6.87
CA VAL A 242 -22.56 9.19 6.40
C VAL A 242 -23.91 9.23 7.09
N ILE A 243 -24.28 10.42 7.59
CA ILE A 243 -25.54 10.66 8.28
C ILE A 243 -26.25 11.88 7.68
N GLU A 244 -27.53 12.06 8.05
CA GLU A 244 -28.19 13.34 7.78
C GLU A 244 -27.55 14.47 8.61
N VAL A 245 -27.56 15.69 8.08
CA VAL A 245 -27.03 16.86 8.79
C VAL A 245 -27.68 16.98 10.18
N PRO A 246 -26.90 16.89 11.28
CA PRO A 246 -27.48 16.96 12.62
C PRO A 246 -28.09 18.33 12.91
N ILE A 247 -29.25 18.36 13.56
CA ILE A 247 -29.92 19.62 13.99
C ILE A 247 -29.03 20.49 14.90
N MET A 248 -28.09 19.86 15.61
CA MET A 248 -27.11 20.54 16.46
C MET A 248 -26.08 21.36 15.66
N ARG A 249 -25.94 21.10 14.35
CA ARG A 249 -25.09 21.91 13.45
C ARG A 249 -25.86 23.13 12.95
N TRP A 250 -27.01 22.89 12.31
CA TRP A 250 -27.96 23.92 11.89
C TRP A 250 -29.29 23.24 11.45
N GLU A 251 -30.34 24.04 11.30
CA GLU A 251 -31.60 23.59 10.70
C GLU A 251 -31.46 23.47 9.17
N HIS A 252 -31.15 22.26 8.68
CA HIS A 252 -30.82 22.04 7.27
C HIS A 252 -32.04 22.16 6.33
N ASP A 253 -33.25 21.90 6.84
CA ASP A 253 -34.51 22.07 6.11
C ASP A 253 -34.70 23.50 5.58
N THR A 254 -34.03 24.50 6.17
CA THR A 254 -34.06 25.89 5.69
C THR A 254 -33.37 26.10 4.34
N VAL A 255 -32.54 25.16 3.90
CA VAL A 255 -31.81 25.22 2.61
C VAL A 255 -31.98 23.96 1.76
N TYR A 256 -32.78 22.99 2.21
CA TYR A 256 -32.95 21.71 1.56
C TYR A 256 -34.24 21.64 0.74
N ASP A 257 -34.15 21.10 -0.47
CA ASP A 257 -35.28 20.70 -1.28
C ASP A 257 -34.93 19.46 -2.10
N PRO A 258 -35.73 18.37 -2.07
CA PRO A 258 -35.40 17.13 -2.75
C PRO A 258 -35.45 17.22 -4.29
N SER A 259 -35.97 18.31 -4.86
CA SER A 259 -36.05 18.50 -6.31
C SER A 259 -34.65 18.50 -6.95
N PRO A 260 -34.46 17.79 -8.10
CA PRO A 260 -33.23 17.91 -8.89
C PRO A 260 -32.91 19.35 -9.32
N ASP A 261 -33.94 20.20 -9.42
CA ASP A 261 -33.82 21.61 -9.79
C ASP A 261 -33.80 22.55 -8.56
N ALA A 262 -33.56 22.04 -7.35
CA ALA A 262 -33.48 22.82 -6.12
C ALA A 262 -32.52 24.03 -6.22
N TRP A 263 -31.41 23.87 -6.93
CA TRP A 263 -30.40 24.91 -7.12
C TRP A 263 -30.87 26.06 -8.01
N LYS A 264 -31.96 25.90 -8.78
CA LYS A 264 -32.54 26.95 -9.64
C LYS A 264 -33.58 27.81 -8.93
N LYS A 265 -33.91 27.49 -7.67
CA LYS A 265 -34.88 28.26 -6.87
C LYS A 265 -34.32 29.62 -6.45
N ASP A 266 -35.20 30.49 -5.98
CA ASP A 266 -34.84 31.79 -5.39
C ASP A 266 -35.40 31.87 -3.95
N PRO A 267 -34.55 31.75 -2.91
CA PRO A 267 -33.11 31.53 -2.97
C PRO A 267 -32.75 30.08 -3.41
N PRO A 268 -31.53 29.84 -3.94
CA PRO A 268 -31.07 28.51 -4.32
C PRO A 268 -31.06 27.54 -3.13
N MET A 269 -31.44 26.28 -3.37
CA MET A 269 -31.49 25.21 -2.37
C MET A 269 -30.59 24.02 -2.76
N THR A 270 -30.25 23.18 -1.79
CA THR A 270 -29.53 21.92 -2.00
C THR A 270 -30.49 20.73 -1.99
N ASN A 271 -30.21 19.69 -2.77
CA ASN A 271 -30.93 18.42 -2.74
C ASN A 271 -30.13 17.30 -2.03
N CYS A 272 -29.00 17.64 -1.41
CA CYS A 272 -28.23 16.73 -0.58
C CYS A 272 -28.40 17.13 0.88
N LYS A 273 -28.80 16.17 1.72
CA LYS A 273 -28.95 16.35 3.18
C LYS A 273 -28.02 15.46 4.01
N HIS A 274 -27.04 14.85 3.36
CA HIS A 274 -26.15 13.86 3.97
C HIS A 274 -24.69 14.34 3.96
N ALA A 275 -23.99 14.12 5.06
CA ALA A 275 -22.56 14.37 5.21
C ALA A 275 -21.98 13.50 6.33
N SER A 276 -20.65 13.45 6.41
CA SER A 276 -19.93 12.74 7.46
C SER A 276 -19.31 13.74 8.44
N PHE A 277 -19.63 13.65 9.73
CA PHE A 277 -19.27 14.67 10.72
C PHE A 277 -18.32 14.12 11.78
N VAL A 278 -17.38 14.96 12.20
CA VAL A 278 -16.60 14.69 13.42
C VAL A 278 -17.49 14.93 14.65
N ASP A 279 -17.29 14.12 15.67
CA ASP A 279 -17.98 14.27 16.95
C ASP A 279 -17.31 15.35 17.82
N GLY A 280 -18.10 16.00 18.68
CA GLY A 280 -17.68 17.04 19.64
C GLY A 280 -16.77 18.13 19.08
N VAL A 281 -17.07 18.63 17.88
CA VAL A 281 -16.38 19.75 17.22
C VAL A 281 -16.26 21.01 18.09
N ASP A 282 -17.15 21.18 19.07
CA ASP A 282 -17.18 22.29 20.01
C ASP A 282 -16.27 22.10 21.24
N LEU A 283 -15.81 20.88 21.51
CA LEU A 283 -14.95 20.54 22.65
C LEU A 283 -13.49 20.94 22.39
N PHE A 284 -12.83 21.49 23.42
CA PHE A 284 -11.41 21.87 23.35
C PHE A 284 -10.80 22.08 24.74
N ASP A 285 -9.62 21.50 24.99
CA ASP A 285 -8.85 21.78 26.22
C ASP A 285 -8.01 23.07 26.06
N ASN A 286 -8.63 24.20 26.36
CA ASN A 286 -7.95 25.49 26.26
C ASN A 286 -6.78 25.65 27.25
N LYS A 287 -6.86 25.01 28.42
CA LYS A 287 -5.82 25.13 29.47
C LYS A 287 -4.54 24.44 29.04
N LEU A 288 -4.66 23.30 28.37
CA LEU A 288 -3.53 22.56 27.80
C LEU A 288 -2.68 23.47 26.90
N PHE A 289 -3.30 24.33 26.09
CA PHE A 289 -2.60 25.23 25.15
C PHE A 289 -2.38 26.66 25.66
N GLY A 290 -2.70 26.94 26.93
CA GLY A 290 -2.50 28.26 27.54
C GLY A 290 -3.40 29.36 26.95
N LEU A 291 -4.55 29.00 26.37
CA LEU A 291 -5.48 29.92 25.73
C LEU A 291 -6.61 30.34 26.69
N SER A 292 -7.05 31.59 26.59
CA SER A 292 -8.15 32.10 27.40
C SER A 292 -9.51 31.61 26.88
N LEU A 293 -10.50 31.47 27.77
CA LEU A 293 -11.87 31.09 27.36
C LEU A 293 -12.51 32.09 26.39
N ALA A 294 -12.16 33.38 26.50
CA ALA A 294 -12.68 34.42 25.61
C ALA A 294 -12.15 34.24 24.18
N GLU A 295 -10.87 33.91 24.05
CA GLU A 295 -10.23 33.63 22.76
C GLU A 295 -10.80 32.36 22.12
N THR A 296 -10.90 31.26 22.87
CA THR A 296 -11.36 29.98 22.31
C THR A 296 -12.81 29.99 21.85
N LYS A 297 -13.66 30.85 22.41
CA LYS A 297 -15.03 31.07 21.92
C LYS A 297 -15.06 31.70 20.53
N GLY A 298 -14.10 32.56 20.20
CA GLY A 298 -13.98 33.20 18.89
C GLY A 298 -13.23 32.37 17.85
N MET A 299 -12.52 31.32 18.29
CA MET A 299 -11.71 30.46 17.42
C MET A 299 -12.56 29.52 16.57
N ASP A 300 -12.23 29.40 15.29
CA ASP A 300 -12.67 28.34 14.41
C ASP A 300 -12.40 26.97 15.07
N PRO A 301 -13.41 26.10 15.21
CA PRO A 301 -13.22 24.73 15.67
C PRO A 301 -12.09 23.97 14.96
N GLY A 302 -11.85 24.24 13.67
CA GLY A 302 -10.75 23.65 12.92
C GLY A 302 -9.39 24.00 13.51
N GLN A 303 -9.19 25.24 13.96
CA GLN A 303 -7.95 25.64 14.65
C GLN A 303 -7.76 24.90 15.98
N ARG A 304 -8.85 24.64 16.70
CA ARG A 304 -8.84 23.90 17.97
C ARG A 304 -8.48 22.43 17.76
N LEU A 305 -9.13 21.78 16.81
CA LEU A 305 -8.86 20.37 16.48
C LEU A 305 -7.45 20.18 15.94
N VAL A 306 -6.96 21.09 15.09
CA VAL A 306 -5.58 21.07 14.60
C VAL A 306 -4.58 21.11 15.74
N LEU A 307 -4.77 21.96 16.77
CA LEU A 307 -3.90 21.99 17.94
C LEU A 307 -3.85 20.64 18.68
N GLU A 308 -5.01 20.02 18.93
CA GLU A 308 -5.11 18.73 19.64
C GLU A 308 -4.51 17.59 18.83
N VAL A 309 -4.89 17.45 17.56
CA VAL A 309 -4.46 16.35 16.69
C VAL A 309 -2.97 16.44 16.38
N THR A 310 -2.46 17.64 16.09
CA THR A 310 -1.02 17.80 15.84
C THR A 310 -0.19 17.52 17.09
N TYR A 311 -0.66 17.93 18.28
CA TYR A 311 0.05 17.60 19.51
C TYR A 311 0.02 16.09 19.82
N ASP A 312 -1.09 15.39 19.54
CA ASP A 312 -1.16 13.93 19.69
C ASP A 312 -0.19 13.22 18.72
N ALA A 313 -0.13 13.64 17.45
CA ALA A 313 0.81 13.07 16.48
C ALA A 313 2.27 13.26 16.90
N LEU A 314 2.62 14.46 17.40
CA LEU A 314 3.95 14.75 17.96
C LEU A 314 4.23 13.95 19.23
N TYR A 315 3.23 13.77 20.09
CA TYR A 315 3.37 12.95 21.30
C TYR A 315 3.66 11.48 20.97
N ARG A 316 2.93 10.93 19.98
CA ARG A 316 3.12 9.58 19.42
C ARG A 316 4.49 9.43 18.76
N SER A 317 5.04 10.51 18.16
CA SER A 317 6.40 10.53 17.63
C SER A 317 7.49 10.72 18.70
N GLY A 318 7.15 10.62 19.99
CA GLY A 318 8.08 10.74 21.12
C GLY A 318 8.34 12.18 21.60
N MET A 319 7.75 13.20 20.98
CA MET A 319 7.94 14.59 21.40
C MET A 319 7.11 14.95 22.63
N ARG A 320 7.56 15.95 23.38
CA ARG A 320 6.88 16.48 24.57
C ARG A 320 6.86 18.01 24.48
N LYS A 321 5.98 18.68 25.22
CA LYS A 321 5.87 20.16 25.14
C LYS A 321 7.17 20.88 25.44
N ASN A 322 7.89 20.44 26.47
CA ASN A 322 9.17 21.01 26.83
C ASN A 322 10.25 20.83 25.76
N THR A 323 10.20 19.76 24.95
CA THR A 323 11.15 19.53 23.85
C THR A 323 10.76 20.27 22.57
N LEU A 324 9.47 20.62 22.40
CA LEU A 324 8.98 21.40 21.26
C LEU A 324 9.30 22.90 21.39
N ILE A 325 9.36 23.44 22.60
CA ILE A 325 9.67 24.84 22.85
C ILE A 325 11.06 25.17 22.29
N ASN A 326 11.14 26.19 21.43
CA ASN A 326 12.31 26.63 20.68
C ASN A 326 12.85 25.62 19.65
N SER A 327 12.18 24.47 19.44
CA SER A 327 12.55 23.54 18.37
C SER A 327 12.33 24.16 17.00
N THR A 328 13.00 23.63 15.99
CA THR A 328 12.81 24.04 14.59
C THR A 328 11.68 23.27 13.90
N CYS A 329 10.75 22.67 14.65
CA CYS A 329 9.67 21.88 14.04
C CYS A 329 8.79 22.73 13.10
N GLY A 330 8.65 22.30 11.84
CA GLY A 330 7.85 22.97 10.81
C GLY A 330 6.37 22.57 10.86
N MET A 331 5.47 23.50 10.55
CA MET A 331 4.02 23.36 10.53
C MET A 331 3.49 23.69 9.13
N TYR A 332 2.99 22.68 8.41
CA TYR A 332 2.41 22.81 7.09
C TYR A 332 0.94 22.41 7.18
N VAL A 333 0.04 23.40 7.11
CA VAL A 333 -1.40 23.21 7.31
C VAL A 333 -2.14 23.36 6.00
N GLY A 334 -2.58 22.23 5.45
CA GLY A 334 -3.54 22.14 4.36
C GLY A 334 -4.94 22.47 4.86
N THR A 335 -5.50 23.57 4.39
CA THR A 335 -6.87 24.00 4.70
C THR A 335 -7.44 24.71 3.48
N SER A 336 -8.68 24.40 3.14
CA SER A 336 -9.43 25.19 2.17
C SER A 336 -10.10 26.39 2.85
N MET A 337 -10.93 27.12 2.10
CA MET A 337 -11.71 28.24 2.61
C MET A 337 -12.47 27.88 3.89
N SER A 338 -12.09 28.51 5.02
CA SER A 338 -12.80 28.31 6.30
C SER A 338 -14.23 28.84 6.21
N GLU A 339 -15.19 27.95 6.47
CA GLU A 339 -16.60 28.29 6.59
C GLU A 339 -16.92 29.06 7.88
N TRP A 340 -15.95 29.20 8.80
CA TRP A 340 -16.17 29.83 10.09
C TRP A 340 -16.72 31.25 9.93
N ASN A 341 -16.27 32.01 8.94
CA ASN A 341 -16.78 33.38 8.73
C ASN A 341 -18.24 33.45 8.26
N SER A 342 -18.75 32.35 7.70
CA SER A 342 -20.14 32.20 7.27
C SER A 342 -21.00 31.43 8.28
N ALA A 343 -20.39 30.87 9.32
CA ALA A 343 -21.11 30.18 10.39
C ALA A 343 -21.90 31.20 11.24
N GLU A 344 -23.06 30.78 11.74
CA GLU A 344 -23.87 31.57 12.67
C GLU A 344 -23.14 31.63 14.03
N LYS A 345 -22.72 32.83 14.44
CA LYS A 345 -21.96 33.06 15.68
C LYS A 345 -22.79 33.82 16.71
N ALA A 346 -22.51 33.58 17.98
CA ALA A 346 -22.95 34.49 19.04
C ALA A 346 -22.33 35.89 18.81
N ALA A 347 -23.09 36.95 19.07
CA ALA A 347 -22.78 38.33 18.66
C ALA A 347 -21.48 38.94 19.25
N ASP A 348 -20.77 38.24 20.14
CA ASP A 348 -19.59 38.76 20.83
C ASP A 348 -18.36 37.84 20.62
N VAL A 349 -17.71 38.00 19.47
CA VAL A 349 -16.38 37.40 19.19
C VAL A 349 -15.22 38.34 19.59
N GLY A 350 -15.54 39.54 20.08
CA GLY A 350 -14.59 40.54 20.54
C GLY A 350 -13.41 40.80 19.58
N ILE A 351 -12.26 41.12 20.16
CA ILE A 351 -11.00 41.35 19.42
C ILE A 351 -10.42 40.10 18.74
N PHE A 352 -10.92 38.90 19.09
CA PHE A 352 -10.44 37.62 18.58
C PHE A 352 -11.13 37.21 17.27
N GLY A 353 -12.14 37.94 16.82
CA GLY A 353 -12.83 37.65 15.55
C GLY A 353 -11.88 37.63 14.33
N ALA A 354 -10.88 38.51 14.31
CA ALA A 354 -9.91 38.58 13.20
C ALA A 354 -8.96 37.37 13.15
N THR A 355 -8.54 36.86 14.31
CA THR A 355 -7.64 35.71 14.40
C THR A 355 -8.39 34.38 14.40
N GLY A 356 -9.69 34.41 14.72
CA GLY A 356 -10.52 33.24 14.88
C GLY A 356 -10.74 32.43 13.61
N GLY A 357 -10.81 33.06 12.43
CA GLY A 357 -11.12 32.38 11.16
C GLY A 357 -10.08 32.50 10.05
N ALA A 358 -8.90 33.04 10.35
CA ALA A 358 -7.86 33.26 9.35
C ALA A 358 -7.01 31.97 9.14
N PRO A 359 -6.88 31.44 7.90
CA PRO A 359 -6.10 30.23 7.63
C PRO A 359 -4.62 30.32 8.06
N SER A 360 -3.98 31.48 7.86
CA SER A 360 -2.60 31.72 8.30
C SER A 360 -2.44 31.63 9.82
N ILE A 361 -3.48 31.98 10.57
CA ILE A 361 -3.48 31.86 12.03
C ILE A 361 -3.60 30.41 12.47
N THR A 362 -4.22 29.51 11.69
CA THR A 362 -4.24 28.08 12.00
C THR A 362 -2.81 27.52 12.16
N ALA A 363 -1.93 27.78 11.20
CA ALA A 363 -0.52 27.40 11.28
C ALA A 363 0.26 28.21 12.32
N GLY A 364 0.06 29.53 12.36
CA GLY A 364 0.78 30.41 13.29
C GLY A 364 0.47 30.11 14.76
N ARG A 365 -0.77 29.75 15.08
CA ARG A 365 -1.23 29.41 16.42
C ARG A 365 -0.65 28.09 16.90
N LEU A 366 -0.52 27.09 16.04
CA LEU A 366 0.23 25.86 16.33
C LEU A 366 1.65 26.17 16.78
N SER A 367 2.37 26.95 15.96
CA SER A 367 3.75 27.35 16.24
C SER A 367 3.85 28.13 17.55
N PHE A 368 2.91 29.06 17.78
CA PHE A 368 2.85 29.86 19.00
C PHE A 368 2.57 29.02 20.25
N CYS A 369 1.53 28.19 20.25
CA CYS A 369 1.11 27.39 21.40
C CYS A 369 2.10 26.28 21.76
N LEU A 370 2.80 25.71 20.79
CA LEU A 370 3.81 24.67 20.99
C LEU A 370 5.24 25.23 21.15
N GLY A 371 5.45 26.51 20.86
CA GLY A 371 6.75 27.18 20.94
C GLY A 371 7.71 26.83 19.80
N CYS A 372 7.21 26.33 18.67
CA CYS A 372 8.01 25.91 17.52
C CYS A 372 8.46 27.12 16.68
N LYS A 373 9.67 27.04 16.12
CA LYS A 373 10.34 28.10 15.33
C LYS A 373 10.59 27.71 13.87
N GLY A 374 10.12 26.55 13.42
CA GLY A 374 10.22 26.12 12.03
C GLY A 374 9.33 26.94 11.10
N ALA A 375 9.28 26.55 9.82
CA ALA A 375 8.33 27.15 8.88
C ALA A 375 6.90 26.95 9.36
N SER A 376 6.02 27.92 9.10
CA SER A 376 4.63 27.89 9.54
C SER A 376 3.75 28.40 8.41
N LEU A 377 3.20 27.48 7.61
CA LEU A 377 2.52 27.78 6.36
C LEU A 377 1.09 27.23 6.37
N ALA A 378 0.15 28.05 5.89
CA ALA A 378 -1.17 27.59 5.47
C ALA A 378 -1.16 27.39 3.95
N ILE A 379 -1.64 26.25 3.48
CA ILE A 379 -1.62 25.82 2.08
C ILE A 379 -3.06 25.56 1.66
N ASP A 380 -3.49 26.25 0.61
CA ASP A 380 -4.80 26.06 0.00
C ASP A 380 -4.61 25.66 -1.46
N THR A 381 -4.87 24.38 -1.73
CA THR A 381 -4.99 23.78 -3.06
C THR A 381 -6.30 23.02 -3.17
N GLU A 382 -7.35 23.51 -2.48
CA GLU A 382 -8.67 22.89 -2.39
C GLU A 382 -8.58 21.43 -1.88
N ALA A 383 -9.18 20.47 -2.59
CA ALA A 383 -9.19 19.06 -2.18
C ALA A 383 -7.80 18.41 -2.10
N ALA A 384 -6.75 19.03 -2.65
CA ALA A 384 -5.38 18.55 -2.56
C ALA A 384 -4.59 19.18 -1.39
N SER A 385 -5.20 20.03 -0.56
CA SER A 385 -4.49 20.83 0.44
C SER A 385 -3.75 19.98 1.46
N GLY A 386 -4.38 18.94 2.00
CA GLY A 386 -3.76 18.03 2.97
C GLY A 386 -2.56 17.28 2.38
N LEU A 387 -2.70 16.73 1.18
CA LEU A 387 -1.61 16.03 0.49
C LEU A 387 -0.48 16.99 0.11
N SER A 388 -0.81 18.20 -0.32
CA SER A 388 0.17 19.26 -0.62
C SER A 388 0.96 19.64 0.64
N ALA A 389 0.29 19.76 1.78
CA ALA A 389 0.93 20.03 3.06
C ALA A 389 1.89 18.90 3.48
N CYS A 390 1.48 17.63 3.33
CA CYS A 390 2.36 16.49 3.57
C CYS A 390 3.58 16.50 2.63
N PHE A 391 3.37 16.75 1.33
CA PHE A 391 4.45 16.85 0.35
C PHE A 391 5.48 17.92 0.73
N TRP A 392 5.03 19.15 1.05
CA TRP A 392 5.94 20.23 1.42
C TRP A 392 6.61 20.01 2.79
N ALA A 393 5.92 19.38 3.73
CA ALA A 393 6.51 19.00 5.01
C ALA A 393 7.63 17.97 4.81
N ALA A 394 7.41 16.95 3.98
CA ALA A 394 8.41 15.94 3.67
C ALA A 394 9.63 16.53 2.93
N GLU A 395 9.40 17.36 1.92
CA GLU A 395 10.47 18.06 1.20
C GLU A 395 11.33 18.95 2.12
N ALA A 396 10.72 19.54 3.15
CA ALA A 396 11.40 20.48 4.02
C ALA A 396 12.38 19.84 5.01
N VAL A 397 12.15 18.59 5.42
CA VAL A 397 13.07 17.84 6.28
C VAL A 397 14.19 17.17 5.47
N GLU A 398 13.95 16.88 4.20
CA GLU A 398 14.94 16.28 3.31
C GLU A 398 16.02 17.28 2.88
N LYS A 399 15.61 18.51 2.50
CA LYS A 399 16.55 19.53 2.03
C LYS A 399 17.31 20.14 3.20
N LYS A 400 18.61 19.86 3.31
CA LYS A 400 19.53 20.51 4.27
C LYS A 400 20.20 21.73 3.62
N GLY A 401 19.95 22.95 4.12
CA GLY A 401 20.65 24.18 3.68
C GLY A 401 19.75 25.40 3.37
N ALA A 402 20.40 26.56 3.12
CA ALA A 402 19.92 27.88 2.64
C ALA A 402 18.52 28.41 3.03
N GLY A 403 17.89 27.88 4.08
CA GLY A 403 16.54 28.25 4.53
C GLY A 403 15.78 27.14 5.25
N HIS A 404 16.26 25.89 5.15
CA HIS A 404 15.68 24.71 5.79
C HIS A 404 16.51 24.31 7.01
N ILE A 405 15.95 24.56 8.19
CA ILE A 405 16.57 24.29 9.51
C ILE A 405 15.80 23.22 10.32
N GLN A 406 14.78 22.63 9.71
CA GLN A 406 13.78 21.80 10.41
C GLN A 406 14.28 20.36 10.47
N GLU A 407 14.44 19.83 11.68
CA GLU A 407 14.72 18.41 11.90
C GLU A 407 13.43 17.57 11.85
N LEU A 408 12.30 18.20 12.16
CA LEU A 408 10.96 17.62 12.16
C LEU A 408 9.98 18.56 11.45
N SER A 409 9.00 18.00 10.75
CA SER A 409 7.89 18.77 10.17
C SER A 409 6.57 18.04 10.32
N CYS A 410 5.47 18.80 10.38
CA CYS A 410 4.12 18.28 10.44
C CYS A 410 3.40 18.62 9.14
N GLY A 411 2.94 17.60 8.41
CA GLY A 411 1.95 17.74 7.34
C GLY A 411 0.56 17.56 7.93
N ILE A 412 -0.30 18.57 7.78
CA ILE A 412 -1.59 18.65 8.45
C ILE A 412 -2.67 18.90 7.40
N GLY A 413 -3.80 18.21 7.50
CA GLY A 413 -5.01 18.48 6.71
C GLY A 413 -6.19 18.75 7.62
N VAL A 414 -6.99 19.78 7.31
CA VAL A 414 -8.22 20.09 8.06
C VAL A 414 -9.34 20.53 7.12
N HIS A 415 -10.52 19.97 7.32
CA HIS A 415 -11.76 20.44 6.71
C HIS A 415 -12.94 20.19 7.66
N LEU A 416 -13.82 21.20 7.82
CA LEU A 416 -15.03 21.12 8.64
C LEU A 416 -16.21 21.72 7.89
N CYS A 417 -17.40 21.18 8.13
CA CYS A 417 -18.68 21.68 7.62
C CYS A 417 -19.35 22.51 8.72
N LEU A 418 -19.15 23.83 8.67
CA LEU A 418 -19.57 24.77 9.72
C LEU A 418 -20.75 25.65 9.30
N ALA A 419 -21.06 25.74 8.01
CA ALA A 419 -22.12 26.60 7.51
C ALA A 419 -22.98 25.96 6.43
N LYS A 420 -24.29 26.24 6.47
CA LYS A 420 -25.26 25.83 5.44
C LYS A 420 -25.13 26.60 4.12
N ALA A 421 -24.46 27.76 4.13
CA ALA A 421 -24.42 28.70 3.01
C ALA A 421 -23.81 28.14 1.71
N TRP A 422 -22.89 27.19 1.81
CA TRP A 422 -22.17 26.62 0.65
C TRP A 422 -22.89 25.46 -0.03
N TRP A 423 -23.87 24.86 0.64
CA TRP A 423 -24.56 23.66 0.14
C TRP A 423 -25.30 23.90 -1.18
N PRO A 424 -26.11 24.99 -1.35
CA PRO A 424 -26.75 25.26 -2.63
C PRO A 424 -25.76 25.49 -3.76
N ALA A 425 -24.64 26.19 -3.49
CA ALA A 425 -23.60 26.44 -4.49
C ALA A 425 -22.91 25.14 -4.94
N HIS A 426 -22.62 24.22 -4.01
CA HIS A 426 -22.02 22.92 -4.34
C HIS A 426 -23.01 22.02 -5.10
N THR A 427 -24.30 22.07 -4.78
CA THR A 427 -25.34 21.40 -5.59
C THR A 427 -25.41 22.00 -7.00
N ALA A 428 -25.41 23.33 -7.13
CA ALA A 428 -25.41 24.01 -8.43
C ALA A 428 -24.18 23.65 -9.29
N ALA A 429 -23.03 23.44 -8.64
CA ALA A 429 -21.80 23.01 -9.30
C ALA A 429 -21.77 21.51 -9.65
N GLY A 430 -22.79 20.73 -9.25
CA GLY A 430 -22.84 19.27 -9.47
C GLY A 430 -21.80 18.50 -8.65
N PHE A 431 -21.38 19.06 -7.51
CA PHE A 431 -20.41 18.41 -6.63
C PHE A 431 -21.07 17.42 -5.68
N LEU A 432 -22.27 17.72 -5.20
CA LEU A 432 -22.96 16.90 -4.20
C LEU A 432 -23.81 15.81 -4.85
N CYS A 433 -23.66 14.57 -4.36
CA CYS A 433 -24.57 13.48 -4.73
C CYS A 433 -25.93 13.67 -4.04
N PRO A 434 -27.06 13.72 -4.79
CA PRO A 434 -28.41 13.80 -4.19
C PRO A 434 -28.74 12.57 -3.31
N GLY A 435 -28.23 11.40 -3.69
CA GLY A 435 -28.37 10.15 -2.93
C GLY A 435 -27.58 10.15 -1.61
N GLY A 436 -26.70 11.14 -1.40
CA GLY A 436 -25.98 11.30 -0.15
C GLY A 436 -24.92 10.23 0.10
N ARG A 437 -24.31 9.67 -0.95
CA ARG A 437 -23.11 8.82 -0.87
C ARG A 437 -22.19 9.11 -2.05
N SER A 438 -20.91 8.80 -1.91
CA SER A 438 -19.92 8.90 -2.98
C SER A 438 -19.80 7.54 -3.68
N PHE A 439 -20.41 7.39 -4.85
CA PHE A 439 -20.36 6.14 -5.63
C PHE A 439 -19.14 6.13 -6.56
N THR A 440 -17.95 6.15 -5.97
CA THR A 440 -16.68 6.26 -6.69
C THR A 440 -16.50 5.10 -7.69
N PHE A 441 -16.22 5.43 -8.95
CA PHE A 441 -16.10 4.49 -10.08
C PHE A 441 -17.36 3.67 -10.45
N ASP A 442 -18.50 3.92 -9.80
CA ASP A 442 -19.75 3.24 -10.14
C ASP A 442 -20.46 3.92 -11.33
N ALA A 443 -21.27 3.15 -12.07
CA ALA A 443 -22.08 3.68 -13.17
C ALA A 443 -23.12 4.72 -12.69
N SER A 444 -23.52 4.70 -11.42
CA SER A 444 -24.42 5.68 -10.78
C SER A 444 -23.72 6.85 -10.10
N ALA A 445 -22.43 7.07 -10.37
CA ALA A 445 -21.65 8.21 -9.86
C ALA A 445 -22.29 9.57 -10.20
N GLN A 446 -22.78 10.30 -9.19
CA GLN A 446 -23.51 11.58 -9.32
C GLN A 446 -22.91 12.75 -8.50
N GLY A 447 -21.76 12.56 -7.87
CA GLY A 447 -21.11 13.50 -6.98
C GLY A 447 -20.56 12.82 -5.73
N HIS A 448 -20.05 13.62 -4.80
CA HIS A 448 -19.59 13.17 -3.49
C HIS A 448 -20.49 13.70 -2.37
N VAL A 449 -20.25 13.24 -1.15
CA VAL A 449 -20.75 13.88 0.07
C VAL A 449 -19.67 14.72 0.70
N ARG A 450 -20.09 15.72 1.48
CA ARG A 450 -19.16 16.48 2.32
C ARG A 450 -18.78 15.65 3.54
N SER A 451 -17.53 15.76 3.97
CA SER A 451 -17.01 15.13 5.17
C SER A 451 -16.19 16.11 5.99
N GLU A 452 -16.00 15.79 7.26
CA GLU A 452 -15.13 16.52 8.17
C GLU A 452 -13.96 15.65 8.58
N GLY A 453 -12.82 16.28 8.86
CA GLY A 453 -11.66 15.56 9.35
C GLY A 453 -10.47 16.47 9.64
N VAL A 454 -9.64 16.02 10.56
CA VAL A 454 -8.30 16.57 10.81
C VAL A 454 -7.31 15.44 10.87
N GLY A 455 -6.24 15.52 10.10
CA GLY A 455 -5.14 14.56 10.12
C GLY A 455 -3.80 15.27 10.29
N THR A 456 -2.87 14.68 11.03
CA THR A 456 -1.48 15.13 11.12
C THR A 456 -0.53 13.96 10.97
N VAL A 457 0.52 14.18 10.18
CA VAL A 457 1.65 13.26 10.02
C VAL A 457 2.94 14.00 10.36
N VAL A 458 3.79 13.37 11.18
CA VAL A 458 5.09 13.91 11.61
C VAL A 458 6.20 13.25 10.80
N PHE A 459 6.98 14.07 10.11
CA PHE A 459 8.07 13.66 9.24
C PHE A 459 9.42 13.97 9.83
N ARG A 460 10.39 13.09 9.56
CA ARG A 460 11.82 13.27 9.82
C ARG A 460 12.60 12.69 8.65
N CYS A 461 13.77 13.26 8.36
CA CYS A 461 14.72 12.59 7.48
C CYS A 461 15.31 11.36 8.20
N GLN A 462 15.42 10.22 7.51
CA GLN A 462 16.05 9.02 8.06
C GLN A 462 17.55 9.29 8.26
N GLU A 463 18.04 9.06 9.48
CA GLU A 463 19.47 9.19 9.77
C GLU A 463 20.18 7.88 9.41
N LYS A 464 21.24 8.00 8.60
CA LYS A 464 22.16 6.90 8.31
C LYS A 464 23.33 7.01 9.29
N MET A 465 23.51 6.00 10.13
CA MET A 465 24.67 5.87 11.00
C MET A 465 25.57 4.77 10.43
N ASP A 466 26.83 5.09 10.13
CA ASP A 466 27.81 4.16 9.56
C ASP A 466 27.34 3.43 8.28
N GLY A 467 26.53 4.10 7.46
CA GLY A 467 26.00 3.53 6.21
C GLY A 467 24.87 2.52 6.41
N GLN A 468 24.48 2.24 7.65
CA GLN A 468 23.29 1.44 7.97
C GLN A 468 22.12 2.36 8.32
N GLU A 469 20.96 2.03 7.78
CA GLU A 469 19.71 2.68 8.13
C GLU A 469 19.32 2.33 9.56
N GLU A 470 19.07 3.34 10.40
CA GLU A 470 18.44 3.10 11.69
C GLU A 470 17.03 2.57 11.44
N LYS A 471 16.82 1.27 11.66
CA LYS A 471 15.48 0.68 11.67
C LYS A 471 14.78 1.17 12.92
N ASP A 472 13.94 2.18 12.75
CA ASP A 472 12.98 2.55 13.77
C ASP A 472 11.74 1.67 13.65
N ASP A 473 11.64 0.69 14.55
CA ASP A 473 10.50 -0.23 14.68
C ASP A 473 9.17 0.51 14.98
N GLN A 474 9.21 1.83 15.26
CA GLN A 474 8.01 2.67 15.47
C GLN A 474 7.60 3.50 14.25
N SER A 475 8.29 3.41 13.11
CA SER A 475 7.91 4.13 11.90
C SER A 475 6.63 3.59 11.28
N VAL A 476 5.74 4.49 10.82
CA VAL A 476 4.46 4.12 10.18
C VAL A 476 4.64 3.83 8.68
N GLY A 477 5.68 4.39 8.07
CA GLY A 477 6.01 4.24 6.66
C GLY A 477 6.97 5.33 6.17
N THR A 478 7.34 5.26 4.91
CA THR A 478 8.30 6.19 4.27
C THR A 478 7.66 6.86 3.07
N ILE A 479 7.84 8.18 2.96
CA ILE A 479 7.54 8.91 1.73
C ILE A 479 8.79 8.87 0.85
N VAL A 480 8.70 8.11 -0.24
CA VAL A 480 9.79 7.92 -1.21
C VAL A 480 9.90 9.05 -2.24
N GLY A 481 8.86 9.88 -2.35
CA GLY A 481 8.81 11.03 -3.23
C GLY A 481 7.39 11.47 -3.56
N GLY A 482 7.27 12.51 -4.39
CA GLY A 482 5.99 13.03 -4.84
C GLY A 482 6.13 14.13 -5.89
N ALA A 483 5.00 14.51 -6.50
CA ALA A 483 4.94 15.61 -7.47
C ALA A 483 3.65 16.41 -7.31
N THR A 484 3.74 17.69 -7.65
CA THR A 484 2.59 18.62 -7.67
C THR A 484 2.56 19.31 -9.03
N GLN A 485 1.39 19.35 -9.66
CA GLN A 485 1.21 19.99 -10.97
C GLN A 485 -0.19 20.63 -11.06
N ASN A 486 -0.33 21.63 -11.95
CA ASN A 486 -1.63 22.22 -12.28
C ASN A 486 -2.07 21.76 -13.68
N SER A 487 -3.38 21.60 -13.87
CA SER A 487 -3.95 21.24 -15.18
C SER A 487 -3.74 22.29 -16.27
N GLY A 488 -3.41 23.54 -15.90
CA GLY A 488 -3.26 24.65 -16.83
C GLY A 488 -4.56 24.96 -17.56
N LYS A 489 -4.46 25.31 -18.85
CA LYS A 489 -5.63 25.56 -19.69
C LYS A 489 -6.28 24.22 -20.10
N SER A 490 -7.45 23.93 -19.54
CA SER A 490 -8.28 22.76 -19.90
C SER A 490 -9.67 23.19 -20.42
N ALA A 491 -10.60 22.24 -20.56
CA ALA A 491 -11.97 22.46 -21.03
C ALA A 491 -12.79 23.41 -20.14
N GLY A 492 -12.39 23.60 -18.88
CA GLY A 492 -13.01 24.52 -17.93
C GLY A 492 -12.19 24.59 -16.66
N MET A 493 -12.34 25.66 -15.87
CA MET A 493 -11.54 25.88 -14.66
C MET A 493 -11.58 24.69 -13.67
N THR A 494 -12.73 24.01 -13.59
CA THR A 494 -12.97 22.88 -12.68
C THR A 494 -13.04 21.53 -13.41
N ALA A 495 -12.73 21.50 -14.71
CA ALA A 495 -12.73 20.28 -15.50
C ALA A 495 -11.43 19.50 -15.26
N PRO A 496 -11.49 18.17 -15.02
CA PRO A 496 -10.30 17.34 -14.88
C PRO A 496 -9.51 17.28 -16.20
N SER A 497 -8.24 16.88 -16.10
CA SER A 497 -7.32 16.79 -17.24
C SER A 497 -6.52 15.50 -17.18
N GLY A 498 -6.96 14.51 -17.96
CA GLY A 498 -6.29 13.21 -18.03
C GLY A 498 -4.79 13.29 -18.38
N PRO A 499 -4.36 14.12 -19.35
CA PRO A 499 -2.93 14.31 -19.62
C PRO A 499 -2.15 14.90 -18.43
N ALA A 500 -2.75 15.81 -17.65
CA ALA A 500 -2.09 16.38 -16.49
C ALA A 500 -1.99 15.38 -15.33
N GLU A 501 -3.02 14.57 -15.11
CA GLU A 501 -3.02 13.47 -14.14
C GLU A 501 -1.98 12.39 -14.52
N GLN A 502 -1.87 12.04 -15.80
CA GLN A 502 -0.82 11.11 -16.26
C GLN A 502 0.58 11.69 -16.01
N ALA A 503 0.79 12.95 -16.39
CA ALA A 503 2.08 13.61 -16.22
C ALA A 503 2.52 13.68 -14.74
N VAL A 504 1.61 14.01 -13.82
CA VAL A 504 1.96 14.12 -12.39
C VAL A 504 2.23 12.75 -11.76
N LEU A 505 1.54 11.69 -12.19
CA LEU A 505 1.81 10.32 -11.74
C LEU A 505 3.18 9.82 -12.21
N VAL A 506 3.50 10.02 -13.50
CA VAL A 506 4.81 9.65 -14.07
C VAL A 506 5.93 10.45 -13.39
N GLU A 507 5.74 11.75 -13.19
CA GLU A 507 6.72 12.60 -12.52
C GLU A 507 6.92 12.22 -11.05
N ALA A 508 5.86 11.83 -10.34
CA ALA A 508 5.96 11.33 -8.98
C ALA A 508 6.80 10.04 -8.91
N CYS A 509 6.59 9.09 -9.83
CA CYS A 509 7.40 7.87 -9.92
C CYS A 509 8.87 8.21 -10.23
N ARG A 510 9.11 9.07 -11.22
CA ARG A 510 10.44 9.51 -11.63
C ARG A 510 11.22 10.16 -10.49
N LYS A 511 10.59 11.09 -9.76
CA LYS A 511 11.19 11.75 -8.59
C LYS A 511 11.45 10.76 -7.45
N SER A 512 10.54 9.82 -7.26
CA SER A 512 10.70 8.75 -6.26
C SER A 512 11.76 7.72 -6.66
N GLY A 513 12.19 7.66 -7.92
CA GLY A 513 13.17 6.66 -8.37
C GLY A 513 12.64 5.25 -8.49
N ILE A 514 11.32 5.14 -8.64
CA ILE A 514 10.63 3.89 -8.90
C ILE A 514 10.04 3.94 -10.29
N THR A 515 9.76 2.77 -10.85
CA THR A 515 9.01 2.66 -12.09
C THR A 515 7.53 2.80 -11.80
N THR A 516 6.75 3.20 -12.81
CA THR A 516 5.29 3.24 -12.72
C THR A 516 4.67 1.84 -12.48
N LEU A 517 5.48 0.84 -12.78
CA LEU A 517 5.26 -0.57 -12.67
C LEU A 517 5.55 -1.15 -11.28
N ASP A 518 6.21 -0.38 -10.41
CA ASP A 518 6.43 -0.69 -8.99
C ASP A 518 5.24 -0.28 -8.10
N VAL A 519 4.26 0.44 -8.66
CA VAL A 519 3.06 0.86 -7.91
C VAL A 519 2.05 -0.28 -7.82
N ASP A 520 1.79 -0.73 -6.60
CA ASP A 520 0.85 -1.82 -6.29
C ASP A 520 -0.59 -1.33 -6.10
N VAL A 521 -0.75 -0.17 -5.48
CA VAL A 521 -2.06 0.40 -5.09
C VAL A 521 -2.04 1.89 -5.34
N VAL A 522 -3.14 2.41 -5.87
CA VAL A 522 -3.40 3.85 -5.98
C VAL A 522 -4.62 4.17 -5.15
N GLU A 523 -4.45 5.02 -4.13
CA GLU A 523 -5.55 5.67 -3.45
C GLU A 523 -5.99 6.88 -4.29
N CYS A 524 -7.08 6.71 -5.02
CA CYS A 524 -7.58 7.68 -5.98
C CYS A 524 -8.31 8.85 -5.31
N HIS A 525 -8.33 10.00 -5.98
CA HIS A 525 -9.15 11.15 -5.63
C HIS A 525 -10.63 10.78 -5.57
N GLY A 526 -11.12 10.01 -6.55
CA GLY A 526 -12.40 9.32 -6.50
C GLY A 526 -13.58 10.24 -6.25
N SER A 527 -13.82 11.21 -7.14
CA SER A 527 -14.79 12.29 -6.93
C SER A 527 -16.25 11.91 -6.91
N GLY A 528 -16.56 10.64 -7.22
CA GLY A 528 -17.92 10.14 -7.31
C GLY A 528 -18.66 10.77 -8.48
N ARG A 529 -17.97 11.45 -9.42
CA ARG A 529 -18.56 12.04 -10.62
C ARG A 529 -18.15 11.19 -11.81
N PHE A 530 -19.15 10.66 -12.52
CA PHE A 530 -18.94 9.70 -13.61
C PHE A 530 -17.78 10.07 -14.57
N ILE A 531 -17.77 11.30 -15.12
CA ILE A 531 -16.74 11.71 -16.09
C ILE A 531 -15.36 11.85 -15.43
N ALA A 532 -15.29 12.40 -14.22
CA ALA A 532 -14.01 12.64 -13.55
C ALA A 532 -13.38 11.32 -13.08
N ASP A 533 -14.20 10.43 -12.52
CA ASP A 533 -13.77 9.10 -12.08
C ASP A 533 -13.32 8.24 -13.28
N ALA A 534 -14.01 8.32 -14.41
CA ALA A 534 -13.58 7.65 -15.64
C ALA A 534 -12.25 8.19 -16.19
N ILE A 535 -12.04 9.51 -16.12
CA ILE A 535 -10.77 10.14 -16.52
C ILE A 535 -9.66 9.68 -15.59
N GLU A 536 -9.86 9.73 -14.28
CA GLU A 536 -8.86 9.33 -13.28
C GLU A 536 -8.45 7.86 -13.43
N ALA A 537 -9.42 6.95 -13.56
CA ALA A 537 -9.13 5.53 -13.76
C ALA A 537 -8.34 5.29 -15.06
N ALA A 538 -8.71 5.97 -16.15
CA ALA A 538 -8.00 5.85 -17.42
C ALA A 538 -6.60 6.49 -17.39
N SER A 539 -6.43 7.59 -16.64
CA SER A 539 -5.14 8.23 -16.41
C SER A 539 -4.21 7.31 -15.61
N CYS A 540 -4.70 6.69 -14.55
CA CYS A 540 -3.92 5.72 -13.76
C CYS A 540 -3.52 4.52 -14.61
N GLY A 541 -4.46 3.96 -15.40
CA GLY A 541 -4.18 2.84 -16.29
C GLY A 541 -3.07 3.14 -17.30
N ARG A 542 -3.16 4.29 -17.99
CA ARG A 542 -2.14 4.73 -18.96
C ARG A 542 -0.81 5.07 -18.31
N ALA A 543 -0.80 5.84 -17.21
CA ALA A 543 0.45 6.23 -16.56
C ALA A 543 1.20 5.04 -15.96
N LEU A 544 0.46 4.07 -15.39
CA LEU A 544 1.07 2.99 -14.61
C LEU A 544 1.36 1.72 -15.39
N ARG A 545 0.80 1.53 -16.59
CA ARG A 545 0.89 0.23 -17.29
C ARG A 545 1.23 0.29 -18.78
N ASP A 546 1.25 1.44 -19.44
CA ASP A 546 1.51 1.55 -20.90
C ASP A 546 3.01 1.47 -21.28
N GLY A 547 3.83 0.80 -20.46
CA GLY A 547 5.29 0.74 -20.58
C GLY A 547 5.88 -0.58 -21.10
N ALA A 548 5.08 -1.59 -21.44
CA ALA A 548 5.57 -2.84 -22.04
C ALA A 548 4.47 -3.55 -22.83
N ASP A 549 4.71 -3.78 -24.13
CA ASP A 549 4.07 -4.75 -25.02
C ASP A 549 2.73 -5.36 -24.53
N SER A 550 1.64 -4.60 -24.60
CA SER A 550 0.31 -5.21 -24.53
C SER A 550 -0.07 -5.70 -25.93
N ASN A 551 0.37 -6.90 -26.30
CA ASN A 551 -0.38 -7.70 -27.27
C ASN A 551 -1.80 -7.86 -26.70
N GLU A 552 -2.80 -7.36 -27.42
CA GLU A 552 -4.19 -7.23 -26.99
C GLU A 552 -4.91 -8.58 -26.69
N GLU A 553 -4.24 -9.73 -26.83
CA GLU A 553 -4.86 -11.06 -26.73
C GLU A 553 -4.77 -11.74 -25.34
N GLU A 554 -3.98 -11.25 -24.39
CA GLU A 554 -3.88 -11.84 -23.03
C GLU A 554 -4.84 -11.21 -22.00
N MET A 555 -6.03 -10.76 -22.44
CA MET A 555 -7.06 -10.24 -21.53
C MET A 555 -7.86 -11.31 -20.77
N CYS A 556 -7.60 -12.61 -20.99
CA CYS A 556 -8.26 -13.71 -20.27
C CYS A 556 -7.33 -14.93 -20.13
N GLY A 557 -6.49 -14.96 -19.10
CA GLY A 557 -5.70 -16.17 -18.80
C GLY A 557 -4.87 -16.10 -17.52
N ASN A 558 -5.29 -16.90 -16.52
CA ASN A 558 -4.49 -17.46 -15.42
C ASN A 558 -3.92 -16.52 -14.32
N PRO A 559 -4.43 -16.58 -13.06
CA PRO A 559 -3.94 -15.79 -11.92
C PRO A 559 -2.56 -16.20 -11.37
N ALA A 560 -1.89 -17.18 -11.97
CA ALA A 560 -0.58 -17.68 -11.55
C ALA A 560 0.62 -17.00 -12.25
N GLN A 561 0.40 -16.25 -13.32
CA GLN A 561 1.41 -15.39 -13.94
C GLN A 561 1.14 -13.95 -13.53
N GLY A 562 2.01 -13.40 -12.70
CA GLY A 562 1.83 -12.13 -11.99
C GLY A 562 1.85 -10.89 -12.88
N ASN A 563 0.81 -10.67 -13.68
CA ASN A 563 0.45 -9.32 -14.13
C ASN A 563 -0.35 -8.64 -13.01
N ALA A 564 0.36 -8.23 -11.96
CA ALA A 564 -0.21 -7.45 -10.85
C ALA A 564 -0.68 -6.08 -11.38
N ARG A 565 -1.98 -5.98 -11.68
CA ARG A 565 -2.64 -4.68 -11.90
C ARG A 565 -2.47 -3.86 -10.62
N ALA A 566 -2.08 -2.58 -10.76
CA ALA A 566 -2.17 -1.66 -9.64
C ALA A 566 -3.65 -1.64 -9.24
N GLN A 567 -3.93 -2.01 -7.99
CA GLN A 567 -5.30 -1.99 -7.50
C GLN A 567 -5.68 -0.52 -7.33
N LEU A 568 -6.63 -0.06 -8.15
CA LEU A 568 -7.27 1.21 -7.88
C LEU A 568 -8.14 1.02 -6.65
N CYS A 569 -7.83 1.80 -5.63
CA CYS A 569 -8.60 1.92 -4.43
C CYS A 569 -9.20 3.32 -4.48
N GLY A 570 -10.53 3.42 -4.48
CA GLY A 570 -11.14 4.70 -4.11
C GLY A 570 -11.02 4.87 -2.60
N CYS A 571 -11.25 6.08 -2.09
CA CYS A 571 -11.51 6.26 -0.65
C CYS A 571 -12.65 5.36 -0.12
N ALA A 572 -13.44 4.78 -1.02
CA ALA A 572 -14.24 3.57 -0.81
C ALA A 572 -13.42 2.30 -1.17
N GLN A 573 -12.88 1.60 -0.15
CA GLN A 573 -12.35 0.25 -0.35
C GLN A 573 -13.49 -0.74 -0.58
N ASP A 574 -13.80 -1.05 -1.83
CA ASP A 574 -14.66 -2.17 -2.18
C ASP A 574 -13.81 -3.41 -2.52
N ARG A 575 -13.74 -4.36 -1.58
CA ARG A 575 -13.50 -5.77 -1.88
C ARG A 575 -14.81 -6.52 -1.73
N ARG A 576 -15.74 -6.37 -2.68
CA ARG A 576 -16.67 -7.42 -3.10
C ARG A 576 -17.43 -7.03 -4.38
N LEU A 577 -17.57 -7.99 -5.29
CA LEU A 577 -18.50 -7.93 -6.43
C LEU A 577 -19.99 -8.05 -6.00
N ASP A 578 -20.35 -7.71 -4.76
CA ASP A 578 -21.71 -7.84 -4.20
C ASP A 578 -22.25 -6.57 -3.55
N GLY A 579 -22.02 -5.40 -4.17
CA GLY A 579 -22.87 -4.22 -3.95
C GLY A 579 -22.78 -3.58 -2.55
N SER A 580 -21.64 -3.70 -1.87
CA SER A 580 -21.38 -3.01 -0.60
C SER A 580 -20.77 -1.62 -0.81
N VAL A 581 -21.47 -0.63 -0.26
CA VAL A 581 -21.23 0.82 -0.35
C VAL A 581 -20.04 1.22 0.52
N GLY A 582 -19.01 1.83 -0.07
CA GLY A 582 -17.89 2.44 0.67
C GLY A 582 -18.01 3.97 0.75
N VAL A 583 -17.48 4.55 1.83
CA VAL A 583 -17.48 5.99 2.10
C VAL A 583 -16.16 6.61 1.71
N ALA A 584 -16.21 7.65 0.89
CA ALA A 584 -15.10 8.57 0.73
C ALA A 584 -15.15 9.64 1.83
N THR A 585 -14.16 9.65 2.73
CA THR A 585 -13.83 10.84 3.52
C THR A 585 -12.82 11.68 2.74
N ARG A 586 -13.27 12.84 2.26
CA ARG A 586 -12.42 13.94 1.79
C ARG A 586 -12.19 14.97 2.88
#